data_AF-A0A2S4Y6A8-F1
#
_entry.id   AF-A0A2S4Y6A8-F1
#
_cell.length_a   1.000
_cell.length_b   1.000
_cell.length_c   1.000
_cell.angle_alpha   90.00
_cell.angle_beta   90.00
_cell.angle_gamma   90.00
#
_symmetry.space_group_name_H-M   'P 1'
#
loop_
_entity.id
_entity.type
_entity.pdbx_description
1 polymer ?
#
loop_
_entity_poly.entity_id
_entity_poly.type
_entity_poly.pdbx_seq_one_letter_code
_entity_poly.pdbx_strand_id
1 'polypeptide(L)'
;MNAEQLTQYLKNLRSGSGAYQSKALTLDSSGLNFAPEAIQRPCEAVTVKLARYWVDIKKTRDATQFGPASYEFRYTPIGVSSHKAGPKDGRVPDTAPPAGSVCRGTVSVVYVGDDIPSQALPYSLELIDTTAPYPIKVDGDGVLSAIYVAPGSVESC
;
A
#
# COMPACT_ATOMS: atom_id res chain seq x y z
N MET A 1 20.26 -3.28 13.36
CA MET A 1 18.87 -2.94 13.74
C MET A 1 18.01 -4.16 13.54
N ASN A 2 17.13 -4.49 14.48
CA ASN A 2 16.10 -5.50 14.25
C ASN A 2 14.94 -4.90 13.40
N ALA A 3 14.01 -5.74 12.94
CA ALA A 3 12.91 -5.30 12.08
C ALA A 3 12.00 -4.26 12.76
N GLU A 4 11.75 -4.38 14.07
CA GLU A 4 10.92 -3.46 14.82
C GLU A 4 11.53 -2.05 14.90
N GLN A 5 12.81 -1.95 15.28
CA GLN A 5 13.56 -0.69 15.31
C GLN A 5 13.60 -0.06 13.93
N LEU A 6 13.78 -0.86 12.87
CA LEU A 6 13.77 -0.38 11.50
C LEU A 6 12.41 0.15 11.08
N THR A 7 11.35 -0.53 11.48
CA THR A 7 9.97 -0.09 11.23
C THR A 7 9.69 1.25 11.88
N GLN A 8 10.05 1.39 13.16
CA GLN A 8 9.85 2.63 13.92
C GLN A 8 10.67 3.77 13.32
N TYR A 9 11.94 3.52 13.00
CA TYR A 9 12.80 4.49 12.33
C TYR A 9 12.17 4.99 11.02
N LEU A 10 11.81 4.09 10.10
CA LEU A 10 11.26 4.44 8.79
C LEU A 10 9.89 5.14 8.89
N LYS A 11 9.05 4.77 9.86
CA LYS A 11 7.76 5.45 10.11
C LYS A 11 7.93 6.88 10.59
N ASN A 12 9.00 7.14 11.34
CA ASN A 12 9.28 8.45 11.92
C ASN A 12 10.06 9.38 10.97
N LEU A 13 10.61 8.85 9.88
CA LEU A 13 11.27 9.66 8.86
C LEU A 13 10.27 10.63 8.22
N ARG A 14 10.59 11.92 8.34
CA ARG A 14 9.81 12.98 7.71
C ARG A 14 10.22 13.17 6.28
N SER A 15 9.27 13.46 5.41
CA SER A 15 9.57 13.81 4.03
C SER A 15 10.20 15.20 3.93
N GLY A 16 11.22 15.32 3.07
CA GLY A 16 11.86 16.59 2.76
C GLY A 16 10.99 17.59 1.99
N SER A 17 9.77 17.19 1.58
CA SER A 17 8.83 18.04 0.83
C SER A 17 8.21 19.18 1.65
N GLY A 18 8.41 19.21 2.98
CA GLY A 18 7.93 20.27 3.86
C GLY A 18 6.43 20.21 4.20
N ALA A 19 5.70 19.21 3.71
CA ALA A 19 4.32 18.98 4.11
C ALA A 19 4.28 18.44 5.56
N TYR A 20 3.48 19.09 6.42
CA TYR A 20 3.32 18.69 7.82
C TYR A 20 2.86 17.22 7.92
N GLN A 21 3.58 16.42 8.72
CA GLN A 21 3.34 14.97 8.90
C GLN A 21 3.51 14.09 7.64
N SER A 22 4.14 14.61 6.58
CA SER A 22 4.44 13.78 5.41
C SER A 22 5.50 12.72 5.73
N LYS A 23 5.19 11.47 5.38
CA LYS A 23 6.08 10.33 5.57
C LYS A 23 7.14 10.32 4.48
N ALA A 24 8.38 9.99 4.83
CA ALA A 24 9.46 9.84 3.86
C ALA A 24 9.27 8.65 2.92
N LEU A 25 8.64 7.57 3.41
CA LEU A 25 8.40 6.35 2.65
C LEU A 25 6.91 6.19 2.37
N THR A 26 6.54 6.25 1.10
CA THR A 26 5.15 6.21 0.65
C THR A 26 4.98 5.30 -0.56
N LEU A 27 3.79 4.75 -0.72
CA LEU A 27 3.34 4.12 -1.96
C LEU A 27 2.34 5.04 -2.67
N ASP A 28 2.48 5.17 -3.98
CA ASP A 28 1.53 5.85 -4.86
C ASP A 28 1.36 5.07 -6.20
N SER A 29 0.73 5.69 -7.20
CA SER A 29 0.46 5.06 -8.51
C SER A 29 1.72 4.78 -9.31
N SER A 30 2.81 5.49 -9.01
CA SER A 30 4.13 5.28 -9.59
C SER A 30 4.98 4.30 -8.77
N GLY A 31 4.52 3.88 -7.60
CA GLY A 31 5.17 2.90 -6.75
C GLY A 31 5.72 3.46 -5.45
N LEU A 32 6.79 2.84 -4.97
CA LEU A 32 7.48 3.17 -3.73
C LEU A 32 8.37 4.39 -3.94
N ASN A 33 8.11 5.43 -3.15
CA ASN A 33 8.90 6.63 -3.08
C ASN A 33 9.58 6.73 -1.71
N PHE A 34 10.86 7.12 -1.73
CA PHE A 34 11.66 7.36 -0.54
C PHE A 34 12.25 8.77 -0.62
N ALA A 35 11.77 9.70 0.20
CA ALA A 35 12.19 11.10 0.16
C ALA A 35 12.36 11.70 1.57
N PRO A 36 13.23 11.13 2.43
CA PRO A 36 13.48 11.66 3.77
C PRO A 36 14.14 13.04 3.76
N GLU A 37 13.95 13.80 4.83
CA GLU A 37 14.77 14.99 5.11
C GLU A 37 16.27 14.66 5.05
N ALA A 38 17.07 15.55 4.48
CA ALA A 38 18.49 15.30 4.22
C ALA A 38 19.29 14.91 5.48
N ILE A 39 18.93 15.48 6.64
CA ILE A 39 19.58 15.20 7.94
C ILE A 39 19.13 13.86 8.57
N GLN A 40 18.05 13.27 8.06
CA GLN A 40 17.47 12.01 8.54
C GLN A 40 17.68 10.86 7.54
N ARG A 41 18.42 11.08 6.45
CA ARG A 41 18.71 10.04 5.47
C ARG A 41 19.50 8.91 6.11
N PRO A 42 19.13 7.64 5.85
CA PRO A 42 19.96 6.52 6.25
C PRO A 42 21.31 6.59 5.50
N CYS A 43 22.38 6.16 6.16
CA CYS A 43 23.71 6.11 5.55
C CYS A 43 23.80 5.11 4.39
N GLU A 44 22.96 4.07 4.42
CA GLU A 44 22.88 3.02 3.41
C GLU A 44 21.44 2.83 2.93
N ALA A 45 21.30 2.20 1.75
CA ALA A 45 19.98 1.83 1.25
C ALA A 45 19.33 0.79 2.15
N VAL A 46 18.07 1.04 2.53
CA VAL A 46 17.29 0.15 3.37
C VAL A 46 16.55 -0.86 2.52
N THR A 47 16.61 -2.14 2.90
CA THR A 47 15.85 -3.19 2.21
C THR A 47 14.45 -3.28 2.79
N VAL A 48 13.44 -3.16 1.93
CA VAL A 48 12.02 -3.33 2.26
C VAL A 48 11.39 -4.40 1.39
N LYS A 49 10.36 -5.06 1.89
CA LYS A 49 9.54 -6.00 1.13
C LYS A 49 8.30 -5.28 0.59
N LEU A 50 7.90 -5.64 -0.62
CA LEU A 50 6.67 -5.21 -1.27
C LEU A 50 5.85 -6.46 -1.58
N ALA A 51 4.74 -6.65 -0.86
CA ALA A 51 3.72 -7.65 -1.17
C ALA A 51 2.62 -7.01 -2.01
N ARG A 52 2.17 -7.75 -3.02
CA ARG A 52 1.05 -7.32 -3.87
C ARG A 52 -0.03 -8.39 -3.89
N TYR A 53 -1.28 -7.94 -3.91
CA TYR A 53 -2.46 -8.77 -3.91
C TYR A 53 -3.44 -8.28 -4.98
N TRP A 54 -4.03 -9.20 -5.71
CA TRP A 54 -5.28 -8.92 -6.41
C TRP A 54 -6.40 -8.86 -5.40
N VAL A 55 -7.34 -7.94 -5.62
CA VAL A 55 -8.58 -7.85 -4.86
C VAL A 55 -9.73 -8.02 -5.82
N ASP A 56 -10.31 -9.22 -5.84
CA ASP A 56 -11.56 -9.46 -6.57
C ASP A 56 -12.72 -8.93 -5.73
N ILE A 57 -13.55 -8.11 -6.37
CA ILE A 57 -14.71 -7.46 -5.75
C ILE A 57 -15.96 -8.13 -6.28
N LYS A 58 -16.86 -8.46 -5.36
CA LYS A 58 -18.17 -9.01 -5.70
C LYS A 58 -19.25 -8.25 -4.95
N LYS A 59 -20.19 -7.66 -5.66
CA LYS A 59 -21.38 -7.08 -5.07
C LYS A 59 -22.29 -8.20 -4.59
N THR A 60 -22.64 -8.12 -3.32
CA THR A 60 -23.54 -9.08 -2.68
C THR A 60 -24.94 -8.53 -2.53
N ARG A 61 -25.10 -7.20 -2.65
CA ARG A 61 -26.39 -6.52 -2.53
C ARG A 61 -26.38 -5.18 -3.25
N ASP A 62 -27.46 -4.89 -3.97
CA ASP A 62 -27.71 -3.57 -4.54
C ASP A 62 -28.03 -2.51 -3.48
N ALA A 63 -27.67 -1.26 -3.78
CA ALA A 63 -28.11 -0.13 -3.00
C ALA A 63 -29.64 -0.04 -3.07
N THR A 64 -30.27 0.23 -1.92
CA THR A 64 -31.71 0.48 -1.84
C THR A 64 -31.96 1.83 -1.19
N GLN A 65 -33.20 2.31 -1.21
CA GLN A 65 -33.58 3.53 -0.49
C GLN A 65 -33.26 3.48 1.03
N PHE A 66 -33.01 2.29 1.58
CA PHE A 66 -32.76 2.06 3.00
C PHE A 66 -31.32 1.65 3.33
N GLY A 67 -30.41 1.61 2.36
CA GLY A 67 -29.01 1.28 2.63
C GLY A 67 -28.11 1.20 1.41
N PRO A 68 -26.78 1.34 1.61
CA PRO A 68 -25.80 1.26 0.53
C PRO A 68 -25.68 -0.16 -0.02
N ALA A 69 -25.07 -0.27 -1.22
CA ALA A 69 -24.65 -1.55 -1.77
C ALA A 69 -23.64 -2.24 -0.84
N SER A 70 -23.64 -3.57 -0.87
CA SER A 70 -22.70 -4.39 -0.08
C SER A 70 -21.78 -5.16 -1.01
N TYR A 71 -20.52 -5.31 -0.59
CA TYR A 71 -19.46 -5.92 -1.39
C TYR A 71 -18.62 -6.87 -0.53
N GLU A 72 -18.17 -7.95 -1.17
CA GLU A 72 -17.18 -8.88 -0.65
C GLU A 72 -15.84 -8.67 -1.39
N PHE A 73 -14.75 -8.81 -0.63
CA PHE A 73 -13.39 -8.67 -1.13
C PHE A 73 -12.64 -10.00 -0.99
N ARG A 74 -12.05 -10.48 -2.07
CA ARG A 74 -11.22 -11.70 -2.08
C ARG A 74 -9.80 -11.37 -2.49
N TYR A 75 -8.85 -11.76 -1.65
CA TYR A 75 -7.44 -11.47 -1.86
C TYR A 75 -6.71 -12.67 -2.47
N THR A 76 -6.00 -12.43 -3.57
CA THR A 76 -5.10 -13.43 -4.17
C THR A 76 -3.68 -12.88 -4.21
N PRO A 77 -2.68 -13.54 -3.59
CA PRO A 77 -1.31 -13.07 -3.62
C PRO A 77 -0.75 -13.08 -5.05
N ILE A 78 -0.13 -11.98 -5.45
CA ILE A 78 0.62 -11.87 -6.71
C ILE A 78 2.07 -12.31 -6.45
N GLY A 79 2.64 -11.85 -5.34
CA GLY A 79 3.98 -12.18 -4.92
C GLY A 79 4.57 -11.16 -3.94
N VAL A 80 5.72 -11.52 -3.40
CA VAL A 80 6.55 -10.67 -2.54
C VAL A 80 7.87 -10.41 -3.25
N SER A 81 8.32 -9.16 -3.23
CA SER A 81 9.60 -8.74 -3.81
C SER A 81 10.37 -7.85 -2.84
N SER A 82 11.70 -7.98 -2.83
CA SER A 82 12.56 -7.15 -1.99
C SER A 82 13.18 -6.02 -2.80
N HIS A 83 13.16 -4.82 -2.22
CA HIS A 83 13.61 -3.59 -2.87
C HIS A 83 14.52 -2.79 -1.97
N LYS A 84 15.47 -2.05 -2.57
CA LYS A 84 16.35 -1.12 -1.85
C LYS A 84 15.82 0.30 -1.99
N ALA A 85 15.53 0.95 -0.87
CA ALA A 85 15.11 2.34 -0.78
C ALA A 85 16.23 3.20 -0.18
N GLY A 86 16.60 4.30 -0.84
CA GLY A 86 17.67 5.19 -0.38
C GLY A 86 19.08 4.78 -0.87
N PRO A 87 20.16 5.36 -0.31
CA PRO A 87 20.14 6.41 0.72
C PRO A 87 19.77 7.80 0.17
N LYS A 88 19.79 7.98 -1.15
CA LYS A 88 19.32 9.19 -1.82
C LYS A 88 17.82 9.15 -2.02
N ASP A 89 17.22 10.34 -2.04
CA ASP A 89 15.81 10.49 -2.33
C ASP A 89 15.50 10.03 -3.76
N GLY A 90 14.35 9.40 -3.94
CA GLY A 90 13.86 9.03 -5.25
C GLY A 90 12.84 7.91 -5.22
N ARG A 91 12.43 7.56 -6.43
CA ARG A 91 11.55 6.43 -6.70
C ARG A 91 12.36 5.15 -6.77
N VAL A 92 11.78 4.10 -6.21
CA VAL A 92 12.30 2.75 -6.34
C VAL A 92 11.69 2.13 -7.61
N PRO A 93 12.50 1.67 -8.58
CA PRO A 93 11.99 1.15 -9.85
C PRO A 93 11.15 -0.12 -9.67
N ASP A 94 10.26 -0.39 -10.63
CA ASP A 94 9.43 -1.62 -10.69
C ASP A 94 8.53 -1.88 -9.47
N THR A 95 8.21 -0.82 -8.71
CA THR A 95 7.36 -0.88 -7.52
C THR A 95 5.94 -0.37 -7.75
N ALA A 96 5.61 0.12 -8.95
CA ALA A 96 4.26 0.54 -9.31
C ALA A 96 3.24 -0.59 -9.10
N PRO A 97 2.01 -0.29 -8.63
CA PRO A 97 0.95 -1.29 -8.57
C PRO A 97 0.61 -1.80 -9.97
N PRO A 98 0.42 -3.11 -10.17
CA PRO A 98 -0.11 -3.61 -11.43
C PRO A 98 -1.51 -3.05 -11.68
N ALA A 99 -1.80 -2.81 -12.97
CA ALA A 99 -3.11 -2.34 -13.41
C ALA A 99 -4.19 -3.38 -13.07
N GLY A 100 -5.30 -2.88 -12.50
CA GLY A 100 -6.49 -3.69 -12.25
C GLY A 100 -7.28 -4.02 -13.52
N SER A 101 -8.40 -4.72 -13.33
CA SER A 101 -9.42 -4.97 -14.36
C SER A 101 -10.80 -4.54 -13.85
N VAL A 102 -11.87 -4.84 -14.58
CA VAL A 102 -13.24 -4.36 -14.30
C VAL A 102 -13.70 -4.64 -12.86
N CYS A 103 -13.46 -5.85 -12.34
CA CYS A 103 -13.83 -6.24 -10.97
C CYS A 103 -12.66 -6.62 -10.09
N ARG A 104 -11.46 -6.21 -10.51
CA ARG A 104 -10.22 -6.56 -9.84
C ARG A 104 -9.39 -5.31 -9.57
N GLY A 105 -9.31 -4.94 -8.31
CA GLY A 105 -8.35 -3.94 -7.84
C GLY A 105 -7.02 -4.58 -7.44
N THR A 106 -6.15 -3.75 -6.89
CA THR A 106 -4.83 -4.16 -6.41
C THR A 106 -4.58 -3.59 -5.02
N VAL A 107 -4.05 -4.41 -4.11
CA VAL A 107 -3.47 -3.95 -2.84
C VAL A 107 -1.96 -4.12 -2.89
N SER A 108 -1.24 -3.06 -2.53
CA SER A 108 0.22 -3.07 -2.40
C SER A 108 0.60 -2.70 -0.97
N VAL A 109 1.43 -3.51 -0.33
CA VAL A 109 1.87 -3.34 1.06
C VAL A 109 3.38 -3.36 1.11
N VAL A 110 3.97 -2.29 1.63
CA VAL A 110 5.40 -2.19 1.91
C VAL A 110 5.65 -2.39 3.39
N TYR A 111 6.58 -3.29 3.71
CA TYR A 111 6.88 -3.70 5.07
C TYR A 111 8.34 -4.14 5.23
N VAL A 112 8.76 -4.37 6.46
CA VAL A 112 10.05 -4.98 6.83
C VAL A 112 9.81 -6.14 7.79
N GLY A 113 10.73 -7.10 7.85
CA GLY A 113 10.57 -8.29 8.68
C GLY A 113 9.81 -9.41 7.98
N ASP A 114 8.93 -10.09 8.72
CA ASP A 114 8.21 -11.28 8.26
C ASP A 114 7.11 -10.94 7.26
N ASP A 115 6.73 -11.94 6.45
CA ASP A 115 5.73 -11.78 5.40
C ASP A 115 4.34 -11.52 5.99
N ILE A 116 3.62 -10.57 5.40
CA ILE A 116 2.27 -10.19 5.86
C ILE A 116 1.27 -11.27 5.42
N PRO A 117 0.58 -11.95 6.35
CA PRO A 117 -0.42 -12.95 5.99
C PRO A 117 -1.66 -12.28 5.38
N SER A 118 -2.37 -12.96 4.47
CA SER A 118 -3.59 -12.43 3.84
C SER A 118 -4.68 -12.01 4.84
N GLN A 119 -4.70 -12.64 6.02
CA GLN A 119 -5.64 -12.36 7.12
C GLN A 119 -5.41 -10.99 7.79
N ALA A 120 -4.23 -10.39 7.58
CA ALA A 120 -3.91 -9.03 8.02
C ALA A 120 -4.49 -7.95 7.09
N LEU A 121 -4.95 -8.33 5.90
CA LEU A 121 -5.56 -7.42 4.94
C LEU A 121 -6.98 -7.04 5.40
N PRO A 122 -7.44 -5.81 5.10
CA PRO A 122 -8.72 -5.34 5.59
C PRO A 122 -9.90 -6.13 5.00
N TYR A 123 -10.90 -6.44 5.84
CA TYR A 123 -12.13 -7.10 5.39
C TYR A 123 -13.04 -6.20 4.56
N SER A 124 -12.88 -4.88 4.68
CA SER A 124 -13.64 -3.87 3.96
C SER A 124 -12.70 -2.83 3.38
N LEU A 125 -12.90 -2.49 2.11
CA LEU A 125 -12.21 -1.40 1.46
C LEU A 125 -13.20 -0.29 1.10
N GLU A 126 -12.72 0.94 1.16
CA GLU A 126 -13.49 2.07 0.67
C GLU A 126 -13.57 1.98 -0.87
N LEU A 127 -14.80 1.90 -1.37
CA LEU A 127 -15.06 1.88 -2.81
C LEU A 127 -15.23 3.30 -3.29
N ILE A 128 -14.09 3.90 -3.62
CA ILE A 128 -14.02 5.25 -4.18
C ILE A 128 -14.04 5.11 -5.69
N ASP A 129 -14.83 5.94 -6.36
CA ASP A 129 -14.92 5.96 -7.83
C ASP A 129 -13.68 6.65 -8.44
N THR A 130 -12.51 6.04 -8.19
CA THR A 130 -11.23 6.53 -8.68
C THR A 130 -10.26 5.37 -8.83
N THR A 131 -9.48 5.40 -9.90
CA THR A 131 -8.30 4.53 -10.06
C THR A 131 -7.07 5.11 -9.36
N ALA A 132 -7.21 6.24 -8.66
CA ALA A 132 -6.15 6.77 -7.83
C ALA A 132 -5.88 5.83 -6.64
N PRO A 133 -4.62 5.66 -6.23
CA PRO A 133 -4.29 4.91 -5.04
C PRO A 133 -4.89 5.56 -3.80
N TYR A 134 -5.56 4.75 -3.00
CA TYR A 134 -6.10 5.14 -1.71
C TYR A 134 -5.32 4.49 -0.56
N PRO A 135 -4.86 5.24 0.44
CA PRO A 135 -4.16 4.66 1.58
C PRO A 135 -5.10 3.78 2.40
N ILE A 136 -4.62 2.59 2.77
CA ILE A 136 -5.38 1.65 3.60
C ILE A 136 -4.60 1.27 4.85
N LYS A 137 -5.31 0.81 5.87
CA LYS A 137 -4.71 0.23 7.07
C LYS A 137 -4.58 -1.29 6.89
N VAL A 138 -3.39 -1.81 7.16
CA VAL A 138 -3.09 -3.24 7.23
C VAL A 138 -2.52 -3.51 8.62
N ASP A 139 -3.14 -4.45 9.33
CA ASP A 139 -2.73 -4.80 10.69
C ASP A 139 -1.62 -5.84 10.63
N GLY A 140 -0.38 -5.36 10.63
CA GLY A 140 0.79 -6.22 10.62
C GLY A 140 2.03 -5.53 11.16
N ASP A 141 2.84 -6.29 11.87
CA ASP A 141 4.15 -5.84 12.28
C ASP A 141 5.00 -5.51 11.05
N GLY A 142 5.81 -4.46 11.13
CA GLY A 142 6.65 -4.08 10.02
C GLY A 142 5.97 -3.32 8.88
N VAL A 143 4.64 -3.19 8.85
CA VAL A 143 3.93 -2.44 7.79
C VAL A 143 4.30 -0.96 7.82
N LEU A 144 4.81 -0.44 6.71
CA LEU A 144 5.25 0.94 6.54
C LEU A 144 4.22 1.80 5.79
N SER A 145 3.70 1.25 4.68
CA SER A 145 2.71 1.90 3.83
C SER A 145 1.89 0.85 3.11
N ALA A 146 0.60 1.11 2.90
CA ALA A 146 -0.27 0.25 2.13
C ALA A 146 -1.26 1.10 1.32
N ILE A 147 -1.50 0.69 0.08
CA ILE A 147 -2.45 1.33 -0.81
C ILE A 147 -3.37 0.30 -1.44
N TYR A 148 -4.58 0.74 -1.73
CA TYR A 148 -5.56 0.06 -2.56
C TYR A 148 -5.79 0.89 -3.82
N VAL A 149 -5.76 0.23 -4.98
CA VAL A 149 -6.17 0.81 -6.25
C VAL A 149 -7.46 0.12 -6.65
N ALA A 150 -8.56 0.88 -6.65
CA ALA A 150 -9.87 0.36 -7.01
C ALA A 150 -9.94 0.03 -8.51
N PRO A 151 -10.78 -0.95 -8.89
CA PRO A 151 -11.05 -1.19 -10.30
C PRO A 151 -11.83 -0.02 -10.90
N GLY A 152 -11.85 0.07 -12.24
CA GLY A 152 -12.45 1.19 -12.94
C GLY A 152 -13.97 1.33 -12.82
N SER A 153 -14.69 0.29 -12.41
CA SER A 153 -16.12 0.36 -12.07
C SER A 153 -16.54 -0.84 -11.23
N VAL A 154 -17.03 -0.59 -10.02
CA VAL A 154 -17.54 -1.65 -9.12
C VAL A 154 -19.02 -1.98 -9.33
N GLU A 155 -19.76 -1.18 -10.11
CA GLU A 155 -21.20 -1.35 -10.28
C GLU A 155 -21.58 -2.62 -11.05
N SER A 156 -20.67 -3.07 -11.92
CA SER A 156 -20.81 -4.28 -12.75
C SER A 156 -20.24 -5.55 -12.11
N CYS A 157 -19.74 -5.41 -10.89
CA CYS A 157 -19.32 -6.48 -10.01
C CYS A 157 -20.48 -6.83 -9.06
#